data_AF-A0A727QGC2-F1
#
_entry.id   AF-A0A727QGC2-F1
#
_cell.length_a   1.000
_cell.length_b   1.000
_cell.length_c   1.000
_cell.angle_alpha   90.00
_cell.angle_beta   90.00
_cell.angle_gamma   90.00
#
_symmetry.space_group_name_H-M   'P 1'
#
loop_
_entity.id
_entity.type
_entity.pdbx_description
1 polymer ?
#
loop_
_entity_poly.entity_id
_entity_poly.type
_entity_poly.pdbx_seq_one_letter_code
_entity_poly.pdbx_strand_id
1 'polypeptide(L)' 'LLDRNIKTISTQKRSAYKKMDITTDVELIHLMLNEFYISVDIT' A
#
# COMPACT_ATOMS: atom_id res chain seq x y z
N LEU A 1 -5.94 -5.16 -16.58
CA LEU A 1 -4.88 -4.93 -15.57
C LEU A 1 -4.30 -6.29 -15.25
N LEU A 2 -3.24 -6.65 -15.98
CA LEU A 2 -2.70 -8.00 -16.13
C LEU A 2 -2.21 -8.62 -14.82
N ASP A 3 -2.32 -9.94 -14.71
CA ASP A 3 -1.69 -10.79 -13.69
C ASP A 3 -0.23 -10.39 -13.45
N ARG A 4 0.00 -9.54 -12.44
CA ARG A 4 1.35 -9.18 -12.03
C ARG A 4 1.91 -10.31 -11.20
N ASN A 5 3.13 -10.71 -11.54
CA ASN A 5 3.88 -11.65 -10.71
C ASN A 5 3.96 -11.14 -9.26
N ILE A 6 3.69 -12.01 -8.29
CA ILE A 6 3.72 -11.70 -6.84
C ILE A 6 5.03 -11.00 -6.45
N LYS A 7 6.18 -11.41 -7.01
CA LYS A 7 7.48 -10.77 -6.75
C LYS A 7 7.50 -9.29 -7.15
N THR A 8 6.84 -8.95 -8.24
CA THR A 8 6.74 -7.57 -8.73
C THR A 8 5.90 -6.73 -7.77
N ILE A 9 4.79 -7.28 -7.27
CA ILE A 9 3.93 -6.61 -6.27
C ILE A 9 4.72 -6.35 -4.98
N SER A 10 5.41 -7.36 -4.44
CA SER A 10 6.21 -7.22 -3.23
C SER A 10 7.33 -6.17 -3.37
N THR A 11 7.96 -6.10 -4.54
CA THR A 11 9.01 -5.11 -4.83
C THR A 11 8.45 -3.69 -4.92
N GLN A 12 7.30 -3.53 -5.58
CA GLN A 12 6.59 -2.25 -5.68
C GLN A 12 6.13 -1.77 -4.32
N LYS A 13 5.55 -2.66 -3.50
CA LYS A 13 5.13 -2.39 -2.12
C LYS A 13 6.30 -1.87 -1.27
N ARG A 14 7.42 -2.59 -1.24
CA ARG A 14 8.63 -2.15 -0.49
C ARG A 14 9.15 -0.80 -0.98
N SER A 15 9.13 -0.57 -2.29
CA SER A 15 9.57 0.71 -2.87
C SER A 15 8.64 1.86 -2.48
N ALA A 16 7.33 1.63 -2.43
CA ALA A 16 6.35 2.61 -1.97
C ALA A 16 6.56 2.93 -0.49
N TYR A 17 6.80 1.91 0.35
CA TYR A 17 6.99 2.08 1.79
C TYR A 17 8.18 2.97 2.09
N LYS A 18 9.30 2.74 1.40
CA LYS A 18 10.49 3.59 1.50
C LYS A 18 10.23 5.04 1.07
N LYS A 19 9.37 5.28 0.08
CA LYS A 19 9.04 6.64 -0.40
C LYS A 19 8.09 7.38 0.54
N MET A 20 7.25 6.64 1.26
CA MET A 20 6.28 7.16 2.22
C MET A 20 6.83 7.21 3.65
N ASP A 21 8.09 6.80 3.86
CA ASP A 21 8.73 6.67 5.16
C ASP A 21 7.95 5.80 6.17
N ILE A 22 7.40 4.69 5.70
CA ILE A 22 6.66 3.70 6.50
C ILE A 22 7.32 2.32 6.43
N THR A 23 7.00 1.45 7.38
CA THR A 23 7.59 0.11 7.50
C THR A 23 6.56 -1.02 7.52
N THR A 24 5.30 -0.71 7.80
CA THR A 24 4.24 -1.70 8.01
C THR A 24 2.99 -1.42 7.18
N ASP A 25 2.20 -2.47 6.96
CA ASP A 25 0.91 -2.37 6.27
C ASP A 25 -0.13 -1.57 7.07
N VAL A 26 0.01 -1.55 8.40
CA VAL A 26 -0.87 -0.78 9.29
C VAL A 26 -0.66 0.72 9.08
N GLU A 27 0.59 1.16 8.96
CA GLU A 27 0.94 2.56 8.64
C GLU A 27 0.42 2.96 7.26
N LEU A 28 0.52 2.06 6.26
CA LEU A 28 -0.06 2.30 4.94
C LEU A 28 -1.57 2.53 5.03
N ILE A 29 -2.30 1.66 5.74
CA ILE A 29 -3.75 1.78 5.91
C ILE A 29 -4.09 3.09 6.63
N HIS A 30 -3.32 3.46 7.66
CA HIS A 30 -3.52 4.72 8.37
C HIS A 30 -3.36 5.94 7.44
N LEU A 31 -2.33 5.96 6.59
CA LEU A 31 -2.14 7.02 5.58
C LEU A 31 -3.29 7.03 4.56
N MET A 32 -3.72 5.87 4.08
CA MET A 32 -4.81 5.75 3.11
C MET A 32 -6.13 6.31 3.63
N LEU A 33 -6.45 6.05 4.90
CA LEU A 33 -7.68 6.55 5.52
C LEU A 33 -7.63 8.04 5.83
N ASN A 34 -6.48 8.54 6.33
CA ASN A 34 -6.39 9.89 6.90
C ASN A 34 -5.86 10.96 5.92
N GLU A 35 -4.92 10.61 5.04
CA GLU A 35 -4.28 11.56 4.13
C GLU A 35 -4.86 11.46 2.71
N PHE A 36 -5.17 10.24 2.27
CA PHE A 36 -5.67 10.01 0.91
C PHE A 36 -7.21 9.96 0.82
N TYR A 37 -7.91 10.07 1.95
CA TYR A 37 -9.38 10.01 2.06
C TYR A 37 -10.00 8.79 1.33
N ILE A 38 -9.28 7.67 1.31
CA ILE A 38 -9.75 6.44 0.70
C ILE A 38 -10.65 5.73 1.70
N SER A 39 -11.93 5.54 1.38
CA SER A 39 -12.83 4.70 2.18
C SER A 39 -12.61 3.22 1.84
N VAL A 40 -12.32 2.39 2.84
CA VAL A 40 -12.22 0.94 2.69
C VAL A 40 -13.58 0.32 3.06
N ASP A 41 -14.33 -0.11 2.06
CA ASP A 41 -15.48 -1.00 2.29
C ASP A 41 -14.96 -2.44 2.40
N ILE A 42 -15.19 -3.06 3.56
CA ILE A 42 -14.87 -4.47 3.80
C ILE A 42 -16.17 -5.26 3.71
N THR A 43 -16.46 -5.81 2.54
CA THR A 43 -17.48 -6.85 2.33
C THR A 43 -16.98 -8.24 2.65
#